data_AF-A0A0N1C503-F1
#
_entry.id   AF-A0A0N1C503-F1
#
_cell.length_a   1.000
_cell.length_b   1.000
_cell.length_c   1.000
_cell.angle_alpha   90.00
_cell.angle_beta   90.00
_cell.angle_gamma   90.00
#
_symmetry.space_group_name_H-M   'P 1'
#
loop_
_entity.id
_entity.type
_entity.pdbx_description
1 polymer ?
#
loop_
_entity_poly.entity_id
_entity_poly.type
_entity_poly.pdbx_seq_one_letter_code
_entity_poly.pdbx_strand_id
1 'polypeptide(L)'
;MIACKCTPQELFRRSNTSTGGGLVKLIEIRRSSGVLLIGRKGAFPAIMLKANDEQRCASTLRTLAQDRAAIVQLRAQWSNIFATRLPENPEAQDPARLLLREIAAGSIQAILLRTPRIPLTPADVAQITTGTINVGNEQRRLLIANKGTLPPQVLAFNNSQAAIAVLNQLRDSDATARQIDLQAGRLNPGGKVILSGASFRKHLAQQISAGVLEAAVVDQTAAATAIAARPDAETPPGQMGSFERIGSALKRSLPYAIESGDEAIRLAVEEFLQPESIAVMIAMAAAVALANTNPVTGAAVNTTLVLLGWANGGMKAIKGIGAFVMATIDAQSATTEAELDQAAKAYGKALGAMGPDLLNAIVGKFVPKKGGGGSKGGKANVSGTPPQRNQAQTQKTKAEPGKPKDPQSKPIQSAPYKGKLPTGSSKTMTSEEANHFHELKGNRPPYAPGKPVKEIITDSDEAFVRVHGKDNQAGSWVMRKEDIEGLSPQQIKDKFALPDLPTQVSDVSVPAGTKLRVGEAGGLPPWGSGGGMQVEVMERTSVFTNPRPL
;
A
#
# COMPACT_ATOMS: atom_id res chain seq x y z
N MET A 1 -38.67 40.26 -0.42
CA MET A 1 -37.57 41.07 0.17
C MET A 1 -36.24 40.47 -0.25
N ILE A 2 -35.31 41.27 -0.79
CA ILE A 2 -34.01 40.76 -1.25
C ILE A 2 -33.01 40.82 -0.10
N ALA A 3 -32.78 39.69 0.56
CA ALA A 3 -31.77 39.57 1.62
C ALA A 3 -30.37 39.53 1.00
N CYS A 4 -29.72 40.70 0.90
CA CYS A 4 -28.38 40.84 0.34
C CYS A 4 -27.35 40.11 1.22
N LYS A 5 -26.82 38.98 0.75
CA LYS A 5 -25.88 38.09 1.45
C LYS A 5 -24.45 38.66 1.55
N CYS A 6 -24.29 39.90 2.02
CA CYS A 6 -22.97 40.48 2.29
C CYS A 6 -22.34 39.83 3.53
N THR A 7 -21.15 39.25 3.37
CA THR A 7 -20.34 38.76 4.49
C THR A 7 -19.80 39.91 5.37
N PRO A 8 -19.41 39.65 6.63
CA PRO A 8 -18.77 40.67 7.47
C PRO A 8 -17.52 41.32 6.84
N GLN A 9 -16.79 40.59 6.00
CA GLN A 9 -15.60 41.11 5.29
C GLN A 9 -15.96 42.03 4.10
N GLU A 10 -17.09 41.80 3.44
CA GLU A 10 -17.59 42.72 2.40
C GLU A 10 -18.20 43.98 3.00
N LEU A 11 -18.87 43.86 4.15
CA LEU A 11 -19.32 45.00 4.94
C LEU A 11 -18.14 45.88 5.39
N PHE A 12 -17.03 45.26 5.84
CA PHE A 12 -15.77 45.97 6.15
C PHE A 12 -15.20 46.71 4.93
N ARG A 13 -15.12 46.05 3.76
CA ARG A 13 -14.66 46.71 2.52
C ARG A 13 -15.52 47.92 2.18
N ARG A 14 -16.86 47.79 2.21
CA ARG A 14 -17.78 48.90 1.92
C ARG A 14 -17.64 50.06 2.91
N SER A 15 -17.46 49.78 4.21
CA SER A 15 -17.24 50.85 5.21
C SER A 15 -15.94 51.63 5.03
N ASN A 16 -14.96 51.10 4.29
CA ASN A 16 -13.70 51.79 3.97
C ASN A 16 -13.75 52.61 2.66
N THR A 17 -14.86 52.59 1.91
CA THR A 17 -14.93 53.16 0.54
C THR A 17 -16.07 54.17 0.35
N SER A 18 -16.29 55.07 1.32
CA SER A 18 -17.35 56.11 1.35
C SER A 18 -18.78 55.56 1.52
N THR A 19 -19.80 56.31 1.96
CA THR A 19 -19.98 57.79 2.05
C THR A 19 -20.49 58.28 3.41
N GLY A 20 -20.34 59.59 3.69
CA GLY A 20 -21.14 60.33 4.67
C GLY A 20 -20.66 60.33 6.13
N GLY A 21 -19.97 59.29 6.59
CA GLY A 21 -19.34 59.24 7.92
C GLY A 21 -17.81 59.24 7.83
N GLY A 22 -17.13 59.82 8.82
CA GLY A 22 -15.66 59.85 8.85
C GLY A 22 -15.04 58.45 8.83
N LEU A 23 -14.01 58.26 7.99
CA LEU A 23 -13.30 56.99 7.83
C LEU A 23 -12.84 56.41 9.18
N VAL A 24 -13.47 55.30 9.58
CA VAL A 24 -13.14 54.57 10.80
C VAL A 24 -11.81 53.86 10.58
N LYS A 25 -10.71 54.53 10.90
CA LYS A 25 -9.37 53.99 10.75
C LYS A 25 -9.17 52.80 11.70
N LEU A 26 -8.89 51.64 11.11
CA LEU A 26 -8.67 50.36 11.77
C LEU A 26 -7.27 49.84 11.44
N ILE A 27 -6.74 48.97 12.30
CA ILE A 27 -5.57 48.14 11.99
C ILE A 27 -6.07 46.76 11.56
N GLU A 28 -5.76 46.36 10.33
CA GLU A 28 -6.06 45.04 9.77
C GLU A 28 -4.81 44.17 9.76
N ILE A 29 -4.80 43.10 10.55
CA ILE A 29 -3.74 42.09 10.56
C ILE A 29 -4.30 40.81 9.96
N ARG A 30 -3.87 40.49 8.74
CA ARG A 30 -4.23 39.25 8.05
C ARG A 30 -3.39 38.10 8.64
N ARG A 31 -4.08 37.05 9.10
CA ARG A 31 -3.50 35.77 9.55
C ARG A 31 -4.23 34.62 8.86
N SER A 32 -3.63 33.43 8.87
CA SER A 32 -4.29 32.21 8.36
C SER A 32 -5.42 31.67 9.26
N SER A 33 -5.55 32.18 10.49
CA SER A 33 -6.69 31.94 11.38
C SER A 33 -7.88 32.87 11.11
N GLY A 34 -7.72 33.91 10.30
CA GLY A 34 -8.71 34.95 10.03
C GLY A 34 -8.10 36.36 9.99
N VAL A 35 -8.97 37.36 9.89
CA VAL A 35 -8.57 38.77 9.90
C VAL A 35 -8.77 39.33 11.31
N LEU A 36 -7.68 39.69 11.97
CA LEU A 36 -7.72 40.42 13.23
C LEU A 36 -7.90 41.91 12.88
N LEU A 37 -9.04 42.48 13.27
CA LEU A 37 -9.31 43.91 13.17
C LEU A 37 -9.18 44.54 14.55
N ILE A 38 -8.49 45.69 14.63
CA ILE A 38 -8.25 46.43 15.86
C ILE A 38 -8.66 47.88 15.63
N GLY A 39 -9.33 48.50 16.60
CA GLY A 39 -9.92 49.83 16.45
C GLY A 39 -10.21 50.48 17.80
N ARG A 40 -10.55 51.77 17.80
CA ARG A 40 -11.03 52.45 19.01
C ARG A 40 -12.33 51.82 19.51
N LYS A 41 -12.64 51.93 20.81
CA LYS A 41 -13.91 51.46 21.37
C LYS A 41 -15.09 52.05 20.58
N GLY A 42 -16.01 51.19 20.12
CA GLY A 42 -17.14 51.56 19.27
C GLY A 42 -16.87 51.59 17.75
N ALA A 43 -15.65 51.31 17.29
CA ALA A 43 -15.30 51.28 15.86
C ALA A 43 -15.89 50.11 15.05
N PHE A 44 -16.54 49.14 15.71
CA PHE A 44 -17.08 47.94 15.08
C PHE A 44 -18.61 47.94 15.06
N PRO A 45 -19.25 47.81 13.87
CA PRO A 45 -20.69 47.59 13.77
C PRO A 45 -21.14 46.33 14.52
N ALA A 46 -22.35 46.34 15.07
CA ALA A 46 -22.89 45.24 15.89
C ALA A 46 -22.88 43.86 15.19
N ILE A 47 -22.97 43.82 13.86
CA ILE A 47 -22.85 42.58 13.07
C ILE A 47 -21.42 42.00 13.06
N MET A 48 -20.38 42.85 13.15
CA MET A 48 -18.99 42.39 13.29
C MET A 48 -18.69 41.93 14.71
N LEU A 49 -19.25 42.61 15.73
CA LEU A 49 -19.18 42.17 17.12
C LEU A 49 -19.82 40.78 17.30
N LYS A 50 -20.99 40.54 16.70
CA LYS A 50 -21.64 39.21 16.66
C LYS A 50 -20.88 38.14 15.85
N ALA A 51 -19.93 38.54 15.01
CA ALA A 51 -19.09 37.64 14.20
C ALA A 51 -17.68 37.44 14.79
N ASN A 52 -17.41 37.97 15.99
CA ASN A 52 -16.12 37.89 16.66
C ASN A 52 -15.89 36.50 17.29
N ASP A 53 -14.75 35.87 16.99
CA ASP A 53 -14.28 34.69 17.71
C ASP A 53 -13.50 35.14 18.96
N GLU A 54 -14.19 35.42 20.06
CA GLU A 54 -13.59 35.99 21.28
C GLU A 54 -12.45 35.14 21.85
N GLN A 55 -12.62 33.82 21.93
CA GLN A 55 -11.59 32.91 22.43
C GLN A 55 -10.34 32.92 21.54
N ARG A 56 -10.49 32.84 20.21
CA ARG A 56 -9.34 32.89 19.29
C ARG A 56 -8.78 34.30 19.11
N CYS A 57 -9.55 35.35 19.34
CA CYS A 57 -9.07 36.74 19.43
C CYS A 57 -8.13 36.87 20.64
N ALA A 58 -8.56 36.43 21.83
CA ALA A 58 -7.76 36.48 23.05
C ALA A 58 -6.48 35.62 22.98
N SER A 59 -6.46 34.50 22.25
CA SER A 59 -5.22 33.72 22.02
C SER A 59 -4.34 34.30 20.91
N THR A 60 -4.94 34.91 19.88
CA THR A 60 -4.24 35.65 18.82
C THR A 60 -3.49 36.86 19.39
N LEU A 61 -4.13 37.65 20.24
CA LEU A 61 -3.50 38.81 20.89
C LEU A 61 -2.32 38.40 21.79
N ARG A 62 -2.46 37.30 22.54
CA ARG A 62 -1.37 36.73 23.37
C ARG A 62 -0.18 36.21 22.56
N THR A 63 -0.40 35.75 21.32
CA THR A 63 0.66 35.24 20.43
C THR A 63 1.20 36.30 19.47
N LEU A 64 0.65 37.52 19.48
CA LEU A 64 0.95 38.57 18.49
C LEU A 64 2.43 38.99 18.49
N ALA A 65 3.07 39.08 19.67
CA ALA A 65 4.49 39.41 19.83
C ALA A 65 5.45 38.39 19.16
N GLN A 66 4.99 37.15 18.94
CA GLN A 66 5.80 36.06 18.36
C GLN A 66 5.65 36.01 16.82
N ASP A 67 4.62 36.66 16.27
CA ASP A 67 4.29 36.64 14.85
C ASP A 67 4.93 37.84 14.13
N ARG A 68 6.16 37.64 13.62
CA ARG A 68 6.93 38.69 12.93
C ARG A 68 6.14 39.35 11.78
N ALA A 69 5.33 38.58 11.03
CA ALA A 69 4.55 39.11 9.91
C ALA A 69 3.36 39.94 10.39
N ALA A 70 2.73 39.58 11.51
CA ALA A 70 1.72 40.40 12.16
C ALA A 70 2.32 41.69 12.77
N ILE A 71 3.51 41.64 13.36
CA ILE A 71 4.20 42.81 13.91
C ILE A 71 4.58 43.83 12.81
N VAL A 72 4.98 43.36 11.61
CA VAL A 72 5.20 44.25 10.46
C VAL A 72 3.90 44.93 10.02
N GLN A 73 2.80 44.18 9.88
CA GLN A 73 1.47 44.75 9.56
C GLN A 73 1.01 45.77 10.62
N LEU A 74 1.21 45.45 11.91
CA LEU A 74 0.90 46.32 13.05
C LEU A 74 1.71 47.63 13.02
N ARG A 75 3.04 47.55 12.81
CA ARG A 75 3.91 48.73 12.71
C ARG A 75 3.53 49.61 11.52
N ALA A 76 3.26 49.02 10.35
CA ALA A 76 2.88 49.75 9.14
C ALA A 76 1.54 50.50 9.25
N GLN A 77 0.63 50.04 10.11
CA GLN A 77 -0.72 50.61 10.27
C GLN A 77 -0.94 51.34 11.60
N TRP A 78 0.08 51.45 12.45
CA TRP A 78 -0.04 51.99 13.82
C TRP A 78 -0.72 53.37 13.89
N SER A 79 -0.41 54.23 12.90
CA SER A 79 -0.96 55.57 12.71
C SER A 79 -2.46 55.62 12.38
N ASN A 80 -3.11 54.48 12.18
CA ASN A 80 -4.56 54.39 12.01
C ASN A 80 -5.30 54.62 13.34
N ILE A 81 -4.74 54.15 14.46
CA ILE A 81 -5.38 54.25 15.79
C ILE A 81 -4.68 55.31 16.65
N PHE A 82 -3.34 55.31 16.65
CA PHE A 82 -2.51 56.14 17.52
C PHE A 82 -1.91 57.31 16.75
N ALA A 83 -1.92 58.51 17.33
CA ALA A 83 -1.36 59.70 16.66
C ALA A 83 0.18 59.72 16.64
N THR A 84 0.81 59.04 17.59
CA THR A 84 2.27 58.91 17.69
C THR A 84 2.79 57.81 16.77
N ARG A 85 3.94 58.06 16.10
CA ARG A 85 4.72 56.96 15.51
C ARG A 85 5.27 56.08 16.63
N LEU A 86 5.35 54.77 16.39
CA LEU A 86 6.16 53.89 17.24
C LEU A 86 7.64 54.32 17.18
N PRO A 87 8.40 54.18 18.28
CA PRO A 87 9.85 54.30 18.22
C PRO A 87 10.45 53.35 17.18
N GLU A 88 11.45 53.85 16.45
CA GLU A 88 12.16 53.06 15.42
C GLU A 88 13.00 51.95 16.03
N ASN A 89 13.46 52.12 17.28
CA ASN A 89 14.10 51.07 18.07
C ASN A 89 13.11 49.88 18.28
N PRO A 90 13.43 48.65 17.82
CA PRO A 90 12.58 47.48 17.98
C PRO A 90 12.35 47.04 19.43
N GLU A 91 13.33 47.26 20.32
CA GLU A 91 13.37 46.78 21.69
C GLU A 91 12.72 47.75 22.70
N ALA A 92 12.77 49.06 22.40
CA ALA A 92 12.34 50.10 23.34
C ALA A 92 10.86 50.03 23.72
N GLN A 93 9.99 49.54 22.82
CA GLN A 93 8.55 49.34 23.06
C GLN A 93 8.02 48.19 22.18
N ASP A 94 7.63 47.08 22.82
CA ASP A 94 6.89 45.99 22.17
C ASP A 94 5.46 46.49 21.81
N PRO A 95 5.12 46.60 20.51
CA PRO A 95 3.84 47.16 20.10
C PRO A 95 2.67 46.23 20.43
N ALA A 96 2.89 44.93 20.60
CA ALA A 96 1.85 44.01 21.06
C ALA A 96 1.56 44.20 22.55
N ARG A 97 2.56 44.47 23.40
CA ARG A 97 2.35 44.82 24.82
C ARG A 97 1.59 46.15 24.99
N LEU A 98 1.96 47.17 24.21
CA LEU A 98 1.22 48.44 24.21
C LEU A 98 -0.24 48.21 23.80
N LEU A 99 -0.47 47.46 22.74
CA LEU A 99 -1.81 47.16 22.24
C LEU A 99 -2.64 46.33 23.25
N LEU A 100 -2.02 45.36 23.93
CA LEU A 100 -2.66 44.61 25.03
C LEU A 100 -3.03 45.51 26.22
N ARG A 101 -2.17 46.47 26.59
CA ARG A 101 -2.44 47.46 27.64
C ARG A 101 -3.64 48.34 27.28
N GLU A 102 -3.70 48.83 26.04
CA GLU A 102 -4.80 49.69 25.58
C GLU A 102 -6.13 48.91 25.44
N ILE A 103 -6.10 47.63 25.05
CA ILE A 103 -7.27 46.75 25.14
C ILE A 103 -7.73 46.57 26.60
N ALA A 104 -6.80 46.33 27.53
CA ALA A 104 -7.12 46.18 28.95
C ALA A 104 -7.66 47.48 29.59
N ALA A 105 -7.21 48.64 29.13
CA ALA A 105 -7.76 49.95 29.49
C ALA A 105 -9.12 50.25 28.80
N GLY A 106 -9.53 49.44 27.82
CA GLY A 106 -10.77 49.63 27.07
C GLY A 106 -10.80 50.86 26.16
N SER A 107 -9.64 51.47 25.85
CA SER A 107 -9.53 52.57 24.88
C SER A 107 -9.72 52.07 23.44
N ILE A 108 -9.25 50.84 23.19
CA ILE A 108 -9.36 50.12 21.93
C ILE A 108 -10.01 48.75 22.14
N GLN A 109 -10.51 48.17 21.04
CA GLN A 109 -11.11 46.86 20.97
C GLN A 109 -10.48 46.09 19.82
N ALA A 110 -10.43 44.76 19.92
CA ALA A 110 -10.01 43.88 18.83
C ALA A 110 -11.04 42.79 18.60
N ILE A 111 -11.30 42.46 17.34
CA ILE A 111 -12.14 41.35 16.91
C ILE A 111 -11.40 40.46 15.92
N LEU A 112 -11.62 39.15 15.99
CA LEU A 112 -11.12 38.20 15.00
C LEU A 112 -12.28 37.74 14.12
N LEU A 113 -12.35 38.30 12.90
CA LEU A 113 -13.26 37.83 11.87
C LEU A 113 -12.64 36.61 11.19
N ARG A 114 -13.20 35.42 11.45
CA ARG A 114 -12.85 34.22 10.67
C ARG A 114 -13.02 34.51 9.17
N THR A 115 -12.07 34.08 8.35
CA THR A 115 -12.32 33.96 6.91
C THR A 115 -13.49 32.99 6.70
N PRO A 116 -14.50 33.33 5.88
CA PRO A 116 -15.58 32.41 5.55
C PRO A 116 -15.01 31.29 4.67
N ARG A 117 -14.56 30.21 5.32
CA ARG A 117 -14.08 29.01 4.65
C ARG A 117 -15.25 28.37 3.92
N ILE A 118 -15.30 28.55 2.60
CA ILE A 118 -16.16 27.77 1.72
C ILE A 118 -15.82 26.29 1.98
N PRO A 119 -16.78 25.44 2.35
CA PRO A 119 -16.50 24.03 2.58
C PRO A 119 -16.11 23.40 1.24
N LEU A 120 -15.01 22.64 1.23
CA LEU A 120 -14.58 21.91 0.03
C LEU A 120 -15.66 20.90 -0.36
N THR A 121 -16.22 21.07 -1.56
CA THR A 121 -17.18 20.13 -2.14
C THR A 121 -16.46 18.89 -2.66
N PRO A 122 -17.17 17.77 -2.90
CA PRO A 122 -16.58 16.60 -3.54
C PRO A 122 -15.92 16.90 -4.89
N ALA A 123 -16.41 17.92 -5.62
CA ALA A 123 -15.81 18.37 -6.88
C ALA A 123 -14.46 19.11 -6.65
N ASP A 124 -14.36 19.94 -5.62
CA ASP A 124 -13.09 20.61 -5.26
C ASP A 124 -12.05 19.58 -4.77
N VAL A 125 -12.52 18.58 -4.01
CA VAL A 125 -11.68 17.47 -3.54
C VAL A 125 -11.19 16.60 -4.70
N ALA A 126 -12.01 16.38 -5.74
CA ALA A 126 -11.61 15.62 -6.93
C ALA A 126 -10.52 16.34 -7.76
N GLN A 127 -10.48 17.68 -7.76
CA GLN A 127 -9.50 18.47 -8.52
C GLN A 127 -8.07 18.44 -7.95
N ILE A 128 -7.86 17.95 -6.71
CA ILE A 128 -6.50 17.70 -6.19
C ILE A 128 -5.86 16.61 -7.07
N THR A 129 -4.60 16.80 -7.49
CA THR A 129 -3.95 15.89 -8.45
C THR A 129 -3.14 14.79 -7.75
N THR A 130 -2.85 13.71 -8.47
CA THR A 130 -1.93 12.64 -8.02
C THR A 130 -0.48 13.12 -7.84
N GLY A 131 -0.13 14.31 -8.35
CA GLY A 131 1.14 15.00 -8.09
C GLY A 131 1.19 15.71 -6.73
N THR A 132 0.15 15.61 -5.90
CA THR A 132 0.07 16.21 -4.56
C THR A 132 0.47 15.20 -3.47
N ILE A 133 1.41 15.60 -2.60
CA ILE A 133 1.64 14.94 -1.30
C ILE A 133 0.43 15.24 -0.42
N ASN A 134 -0.27 14.20 0.04
CA ASN A 134 -1.51 14.25 0.80
C ASN A 134 -1.41 13.32 2.02
N VAL A 135 -1.21 13.90 3.21
CA VAL A 135 -0.81 13.19 4.44
C VAL A 135 -1.56 13.68 5.67
N GLY A 136 -1.56 12.91 6.76
CA GLY A 136 -2.20 13.26 8.03
C GLY A 136 -3.46 12.45 8.28
N ASN A 137 -4.34 12.90 9.19
CA ASN A 137 -5.51 12.13 9.62
C ASN A 137 -6.84 12.74 9.12
N GLU A 138 -7.96 12.06 9.40
CA GLU A 138 -9.32 12.48 9.02
C GLU A 138 -9.76 13.84 9.60
N GLN A 139 -9.06 14.35 10.61
CA GLN A 139 -9.34 15.66 11.21
C GLN A 139 -8.44 16.77 10.64
N ARG A 140 -7.25 16.41 10.15
CA ARG A 140 -6.24 17.34 9.67
C ARG A 140 -5.35 16.72 8.59
N ARG A 141 -5.47 17.21 7.36
CA ARG A 141 -4.59 16.86 6.22
C ARG A 141 -3.62 18.00 5.90
N LEU A 142 -2.39 17.62 5.54
CA LEU A 142 -1.39 18.49 4.93
C LEU A 142 -1.31 18.12 3.45
N LEU A 143 -1.49 19.14 2.59
CA LEU A 143 -1.34 19.05 1.14
C LEU A 143 -0.10 19.85 0.73
N ILE A 144 0.77 19.28 -0.10
CA ILE A 144 1.92 19.96 -0.72
C ILE A 144 1.95 19.60 -2.20
N ALA A 145 2.05 20.59 -3.08
CA ALA A 145 2.17 20.38 -4.53
C ALA A 145 3.11 21.40 -5.18
N ASN A 146 3.45 21.17 -6.44
CA ASN A 146 4.08 22.19 -7.30
C ASN A 146 3.14 23.40 -7.46
N LYS A 147 3.70 24.61 -7.52
CA LYS A 147 2.93 25.86 -7.63
C LYS A 147 1.89 25.84 -8.76
N GLY A 148 0.65 26.24 -8.47
CA GLY A 148 -0.47 26.25 -9.42
C GLY A 148 -1.14 24.89 -9.64
N THR A 149 -0.93 23.92 -8.75
CA THR A 149 -1.49 22.56 -8.86
C THR A 149 -2.62 22.29 -7.86
N LEU A 150 -2.65 22.99 -6.72
CA LEU A 150 -3.75 22.91 -5.76
C LEU A 150 -4.94 23.76 -6.23
N PRO A 151 -6.19 23.26 -6.13
CA PRO A 151 -7.37 24.05 -6.48
C PRO A 151 -7.45 25.37 -5.70
N PRO A 152 -7.93 26.49 -6.29
CA PRO A 152 -8.09 27.77 -5.59
C PRO A 152 -8.84 27.69 -4.25
N GLN A 153 -9.80 26.76 -4.14
CA GLN A 153 -10.60 26.44 -2.97
C GLN A 153 -9.74 25.79 -1.86
N VAL A 154 -8.78 24.95 -2.24
CA VAL A 154 -7.75 24.39 -1.34
C VAL A 154 -6.73 25.46 -0.98
N LEU A 155 -6.37 26.34 -1.92
CA LEU A 155 -5.50 27.49 -1.67
C LEU A 155 -6.16 28.57 -0.79
N ALA A 156 -7.47 28.55 -0.56
CA ALA A 156 -8.11 29.32 0.50
C ALA A 156 -7.71 28.82 1.92
N PHE A 157 -7.17 27.61 2.03
CA PHE A 157 -6.49 27.05 3.21
C PHE A 157 -4.95 27.12 3.10
N ASN A 158 -4.41 27.82 2.09
CA ASN A 158 -2.96 28.03 1.95
C ASN A 158 -2.44 28.71 3.22
N ASN A 159 -1.50 28.03 3.85
CA ASN A 159 -0.95 28.41 5.12
C ASN A 159 0.50 27.94 5.16
N SER A 160 1.32 28.39 4.21
CA SER A 160 2.75 28.04 4.09
C SER A 160 3.47 28.03 5.43
N GLN A 161 3.19 28.99 6.31
CA GLN A 161 3.79 29.06 7.65
C GLN A 161 3.34 27.91 8.57
N ALA A 162 2.07 27.50 8.57
CA ALA A 162 1.63 26.33 9.34
C ALA A 162 2.04 25.00 8.68
N ALA A 163 2.16 24.94 7.35
CA ALA A 163 2.72 23.77 6.65
C ALA A 163 4.21 23.59 7.01
N ILE A 164 5.00 24.67 6.96
CA ILE A 164 6.38 24.72 7.45
C ILE A 164 6.45 24.34 8.94
N ALA A 165 5.55 24.86 9.78
CA ALA A 165 5.52 24.52 11.20
C ALA A 165 5.23 23.03 11.44
N VAL A 166 4.32 22.41 10.68
CA VAL A 166 4.10 20.96 10.73
C VAL A 166 5.34 20.19 10.27
N LEU A 167 5.92 20.53 9.12
CA LEU A 167 7.13 19.90 8.59
C LEU A 167 8.31 19.94 9.58
N ASN A 168 8.48 21.06 10.27
CA ASN A 168 9.53 21.27 11.28
C ASN A 168 9.23 20.59 12.64
N GLN A 169 7.97 20.27 12.93
CA GLN A 169 7.57 19.55 14.15
C GLN A 169 7.61 18.03 13.97
N LEU A 170 7.46 17.54 12.74
CA LEU A 170 7.45 16.12 12.39
C LEU A 170 8.85 15.48 12.56
N ARG A 171 8.91 14.51 13.46
CA ARG A 171 10.08 13.66 13.73
C ARG A 171 10.03 12.43 12.81
N ASP A 172 11.18 11.78 12.59
CA ASP A 172 11.24 10.53 11.80
C ASP A 172 10.59 9.32 12.51
N SER A 173 10.16 9.50 13.76
CA SER A 173 9.25 8.59 14.47
C SER A 173 7.83 8.57 13.90
N ASP A 174 7.38 9.65 13.27
CA ASP A 174 5.95 9.96 13.11
C ASP A 174 5.40 9.42 11.78
N ALA A 175 4.22 8.78 11.80
CA ALA A 175 3.62 8.19 10.59
C ALA A 175 3.44 9.22 9.45
N THR A 176 2.92 10.41 9.77
CA THR A 176 2.78 11.53 8.83
C THR A 176 4.11 11.94 8.20
N ALA A 177 5.23 11.82 8.92
CA ALA A 177 6.55 12.16 8.39
C ALA A 177 6.99 11.17 7.30
N ARG A 178 6.67 9.89 7.47
CA ARG A 178 7.01 8.81 6.52
C ARG A 178 6.08 8.78 5.31
N GLN A 179 4.80 9.14 5.47
CA GLN A 179 3.92 9.35 4.31
C GLN A 179 4.42 10.49 3.40
N ILE A 180 5.08 11.52 3.97
CA ILE A 180 5.71 12.58 3.16
C ILE A 180 6.89 12.03 2.36
N ASP A 181 7.75 11.23 3.00
CA ASP A 181 8.89 10.58 2.34
C ASP A 181 8.44 9.59 1.25
N LEU A 182 7.40 8.80 1.49
CA LEU A 182 6.81 7.87 0.51
C LEU A 182 6.21 8.60 -0.70
N GLN A 183 5.57 9.74 -0.45
CA GLN A 183 4.93 10.53 -1.50
C GLN A 183 5.90 11.54 -2.16
N ALA A 184 7.18 11.55 -1.80
CA ALA A 184 8.20 12.44 -2.36
C ALA A 184 8.24 12.42 -3.90
N GLY A 185 8.10 11.24 -4.50
CA GLY A 185 8.06 11.06 -5.95
C GLY A 185 6.88 11.72 -6.67
N ARG A 186 5.80 12.09 -5.95
CA ARG A 186 4.63 12.79 -6.53
C ARG A 186 4.99 14.21 -7.02
N LEU A 187 5.93 14.87 -6.36
CA LEU A 187 6.37 16.22 -6.73
C LEU A 187 7.32 16.25 -7.93
N ASN A 188 8.02 15.14 -8.20
CA ASN A 188 9.00 15.01 -9.27
C ASN A 188 8.93 13.62 -9.95
N PRO A 189 7.84 13.32 -10.68
CA PRO A 189 7.63 12.01 -11.30
C PRO A 189 8.69 11.74 -12.38
N GLY A 190 9.62 10.83 -12.07
CA GLY A 190 10.74 10.44 -12.95
C GLY A 190 12.12 10.89 -12.45
N GLY A 191 12.21 11.77 -11.44
CA GLY A 191 13.48 12.12 -10.79
C GLY A 191 13.91 11.09 -9.75
N LYS A 192 15.23 10.82 -9.61
CA LYS A 192 15.75 10.10 -8.43
C LYS A 192 15.49 10.96 -7.17
N VAL A 193 14.86 10.38 -6.17
CA VAL A 193 14.67 10.99 -4.85
C VAL A 193 15.98 10.87 -4.06
N ILE A 194 16.74 11.97 -3.98
CA ILE A 194 18.07 12.01 -3.34
C ILE A 194 17.97 12.30 -1.82
N LEU A 195 16.82 12.77 -1.33
CA LEU A 195 16.61 13.17 0.06
C LEU A 195 15.40 12.44 0.66
N SER A 196 15.52 12.03 1.93
CA SER A 196 14.44 11.49 2.76
C SER A 196 14.52 12.06 4.19
N GLY A 197 13.53 11.76 5.03
CA GLY A 197 13.53 12.06 6.46
C GLY A 197 13.54 13.55 6.76
N ALA A 198 14.10 13.92 7.91
CA ALA A 198 14.21 15.31 8.36
C ALA A 198 14.87 16.24 7.32
N SER A 199 15.84 15.72 6.53
CA SER A 199 16.49 16.45 5.44
C SER A 199 15.51 16.78 4.31
N PHE A 200 14.66 15.82 3.90
CA PHE A 200 13.63 16.08 2.90
C PHE A 200 12.54 17.01 3.40
N ARG A 201 12.03 16.81 4.63
CA ARG A 201 11.01 17.71 5.22
C ARG A 201 11.52 19.14 5.38
N LYS A 202 12.80 19.32 5.71
CA LYS A 202 13.47 20.63 5.71
C LYS A 202 13.60 21.23 4.30
N HIS A 203 13.91 20.41 3.29
CA HIS A 203 13.92 20.87 1.89
C HIS A 203 12.53 21.30 1.41
N LEU A 204 11.47 20.54 1.71
CA LEU A 204 10.08 20.93 1.42
C LEU A 204 9.73 22.26 2.09
N ALA A 205 10.09 22.45 3.36
CA ALA A 205 9.86 23.70 4.08
C ALA A 205 10.59 24.90 3.42
N GLN A 206 11.82 24.69 2.91
CA GLN A 206 12.56 25.69 2.14
C GLN A 206 11.87 26.01 0.80
N GLN A 207 11.44 25.00 0.04
CA GLN A 207 10.77 25.20 -1.26
C GLN A 207 9.39 25.87 -1.14
N ILE A 208 8.65 25.56 -0.06
CA ILE A 208 7.40 26.25 0.30
C ILE A 208 7.69 27.71 0.70
N SER A 209 8.77 27.96 1.45
CA SER A 209 9.18 29.32 1.82
C SER A 209 9.72 30.15 0.65
N ALA A 210 10.25 29.50 -0.39
CA ALA A 210 10.67 30.12 -1.64
C ALA A 210 9.51 30.32 -2.63
N GLY A 211 8.32 29.79 -2.34
CA GLY A 211 7.16 29.86 -3.23
C GLY A 211 7.32 29.07 -4.54
N VAL A 212 8.14 28.00 -4.51
CA VAL A 212 8.31 27.01 -5.59
C VAL A 212 7.28 25.88 -5.43
N LEU A 213 7.07 25.45 -4.17
CA LEU A 213 5.95 24.61 -3.77
C LEU A 213 4.87 25.46 -3.10
N GLU A 214 3.64 24.97 -3.11
CA GLU A 214 2.50 25.51 -2.38
C GLU A 214 1.94 24.46 -1.43
N ALA A 215 1.42 24.90 -0.28
CA ALA A 215 0.96 23.98 0.76
C ALA A 215 -0.26 24.51 1.53
N ALA A 216 -1.21 23.60 1.77
CA ALA A 216 -2.44 23.86 2.50
C ALA A 216 -2.55 22.93 3.72
N VAL A 217 -3.09 23.45 4.82
CA VAL A 217 -3.40 22.66 6.02
C VAL A 217 -4.91 22.67 6.19
N VAL A 218 -5.56 21.58 5.80
CA VAL A 218 -7.01 21.41 5.89
C VAL A 218 -7.35 20.80 7.25
N ASP A 219 -7.87 21.63 8.14
CA ASP A 219 -8.22 21.37 9.54
C ASP A 219 -9.76 21.31 9.76
N GLN A 220 -10.53 21.11 8.69
CA GLN A 220 -11.97 20.86 8.74
C GLN A 220 -12.24 19.37 8.57
N THR A 221 -12.75 18.68 9.60
CA THR A 221 -12.97 17.23 9.58
C THR A 221 -13.69 16.74 8.33
N ALA A 222 -14.86 17.31 7.98
CA ALA A 222 -15.61 16.87 6.79
C ALA A 222 -14.81 16.96 5.48
N ALA A 223 -13.97 17.99 5.31
CA ALA A 223 -13.10 18.12 4.15
C ALA A 223 -11.86 17.21 4.22
N ALA A 224 -11.27 17.04 5.41
CA ALA A 224 -10.14 16.16 5.65
C ALA A 224 -10.52 14.67 5.48
N THR A 225 -11.69 14.24 5.94
CA THR A 225 -12.29 12.93 5.64
C THR A 225 -12.53 12.75 4.15
N ALA A 226 -13.12 13.74 3.45
CA ALA A 226 -13.32 13.65 2.00
C ALA A 226 -12.00 13.55 1.22
N ILE A 227 -10.96 14.27 1.63
CA ILE A 227 -9.59 14.22 1.06
C ILE A 227 -8.88 12.88 1.39
N ALA A 228 -9.21 12.25 2.52
CA ALA A 228 -8.71 10.93 2.89
C ALA A 228 -9.42 9.78 2.15
N ALA A 229 -10.70 9.95 1.80
CA ALA A 229 -11.50 8.98 1.06
C ALA A 229 -11.25 8.98 -0.48
N ARG A 230 -10.15 9.58 -0.95
CA ARG A 230 -9.80 9.62 -2.38
C ARG A 230 -9.17 8.29 -2.83
N PRO A 231 -9.40 7.83 -4.08
CA PRO A 231 -8.77 6.61 -4.62
C PRO A 231 -7.24 6.65 -4.75
N ASP A 232 -6.59 7.81 -4.57
CA ASP A 232 -5.13 7.99 -4.56
C ASP A 232 -4.57 8.32 -3.17
N ALA A 233 -5.39 8.27 -2.12
CA ALA A 233 -4.90 8.21 -0.75
C ALA A 233 -4.29 6.82 -0.50
N GLU A 234 -3.29 6.74 0.37
CA GLU A 234 -2.71 5.45 0.76
C GLU A 234 -3.73 4.63 1.56
N THR A 235 -4.01 3.40 1.10
CA THR A 235 -4.80 2.40 1.82
C THR A 235 -4.25 2.25 3.24
N PRO A 236 -5.03 2.47 4.32
CA PRO A 236 -4.55 2.20 5.68
C PRO A 236 -4.12 0.73 5.83
N PRO A 237 -3.07 0.38 6.60
CA PRO A 237 -2.55 -1.00 6.62
C PRO A 237 -3.60 -2.05 7.02
N GLY A 238 -4.48 -1.76 7.99
CA GLY A 238 -5.61 -2.63 8.36
C GLY A 238 -6.70 -2.80 7.29
N GLN A 239 -6.61 -2.09 6.16
CA GLN A 239 -7.46 -2.24 4.97
C GLN A 239 -6.69 -2.81 3.75
N MET A 240 -5.35 -2.84 3.81
CA MET A 240 -4.50 -3.39 2.76
C MET A 240 -4.53 -4.93 2.72
N GLY A 241 -4.50 -5.50 1.52
CA GLY A 241 -4.28 -6.94 1.34
C GLY A 241 -2.91 -7.39 1.88
N SER A 242 -2.76 -8.65 2.31
CA SER A 242 -1.49 -9.11 2.91
C SER A 242 -0.28 -8.97 1.98
N PHE A 243 -0.45 -9.19 0.66
CA PHE A 243 0.59 -8.93 -0.34
C PHE A 243 0.88 -7.44 -0.55
N GLU A 244 -0.14 -6.58 -0.40
CA GLU A 244 -0.02 -5.11 -0.49
C GLU A 244 0.75 -4.55 0.72
N ARG A 245 0.54 -5.10 1.92
CA ARG A 245 1.33 -4.80 3.12
C ARG A 245 2.79 -5.24 2.98
N ILE A 246 3.04 -6.48 2.55
CA ILE A 246 4.39 -6.98 2.23
C ILE A 246 5.09 -6.05 1.23
N GLY A 247 4.43 -5.71 0.11
CA GLY A 247 4.97 -4.82 -0.90
C GLY A 247 5.22 -3.40 -0.40
N SER A 248 4.37 -2.89 0.48
CA SER A 248 4.52 -1.56 1.09
C SER A 248 5.68 -1.53 2.08
N ALA A 249 5.81 -2.54 2.94
CA ALA A 249 6.93 -2.69 3.88
C ALA A 249 8.27 -2.89 3.16
N LEU A 250 8.31 -3.67 2.07
CA LEU A 250 9.50 -3.82 1.22
C LEU A 250 9.90 -2.49 0.55
N LYS A 251 8.95 -1.74 -0.04
CA LYS A 251 9.23 -0.41 -0.60
C LYS A 251 9.73 0.58 0.46
N ARG A 252 9.17 0.53 1.67
CA ARG A 252 9.59 1.32 2.84
C ARG A 252 10.95 0.92 3.42
N SER A 253 11.53 -0.22 3.03
CA SER A 253 12.73 -0.78 3.68
C SER A 253 14.06 -0.17 3.26
N LEU A 254 14.13 0.44 2.05
CA LEU A 254 15.38 0.94 1.46
C LEU A 254 16.21 1.86 2.39
N PRO A 255 15.64 2.87 3.08
CA PRO A 255 16.43 3.73 3.98
C PRO A 255 17.08 2.96 5.14
N TYR A 256 16.46 1.85 5.58
CA TYR A 256 16.90 1.07 6.74
C TYR A 256 17.93 -0.02 6.38
N ALA A 257 18.17 -0.29 5.09
CA ALA A 257 19.30 -1.10 4.64
C ALA A 257 20.64 -0.34 4.66
N ILE A 258 20.58 1.01 4.66
CA ILE A 258 21.73 1.91 4.50
C ILE A 258 22.43 2.20 5.86
N GLU A 259 21.92 1.68 6.98
CA GLU A 259 22.63 1.70 8.28
C GLU A 259 24.04 1.04 8.23
N SER A 260 24.36 0.29 7.17
CA SER A 260 25.67 -0.32 6.92
C SER A 260 26.72 0.63 6.31
N GLY A 261 26.31 1.76 5.72
CA GLY A 261 27.22 2.71 5.04
C GLY A 261 27.81 2.23 3.70
N ASP A 262 27.43 1.05 3.21
CA ASP A 262 28.00 0.42 2.01
C ASP A 262 27.15 0.73 0.76
N GLU A 263 27.76 1.37 -0.24
CA GLU A 263 27.09 1.71 -1.50
C GLU A 263 26.76 0.48 -2.36
N ALA A 264 27.53 -0.60 -2.28
CA ALA A 264 27.22 -1.84 -2.99
C ALA A 264 25.95 -2.51 -2.42
N ILE A 265 25.78 -2.47 -1.08
CA ILE A 265 24.53 -2.91 -0.43
C ILE A 265 23.36 -2.03 -0.91
N ARG A 266 23.53 -0.70 -0.93
CA ARG A 266 22.47 0.22 -1.41
C ARG A 266 22.04 -0.10 -2.83
N LEU A 267 23.00 -0.25 -3.76
CA LEU A 267 22.69 -0.54 -5.17
C LEU A 267 22.01 -1.91 -5.35
N ALA A 268 22.44 -2.93 -4.61
CA ALA A 268 21.80 -4.25 -4.66
C ALA A 268 20.38 -4.24 -4.06
N VAL A 269 20.10 -3.40 -3.07
CA VAL A 269 18.74 -3.21 -2.52
C VAL A 269 17.87 -2.34 -3.44
N GLU A 270 18.43 -1.32 -4.10
CA GLU A 270 17.75 -0.58 -5.19
C GLU A 270 17.33 -1.56 -6.31
N GLU A 271 18.21 -2.47 -6.74
CA GLU A 271 17.94 -3.47 -7.79
C GLU A 271 16.92 -4.56 -7.37
N PHE A 272 16.99 -5.01 -6.11
CA PHE A 272 16.03 -5.95 -5.51
C PHE A 272 14.60 -5.37 -5.43
N LEU A 273 14.48 -4.05 -5.33
CA LEU A 273 13.21 -3.32 -5.22
C LEU A 273 12.73 -2.68 -6.54
N GLN A 274 13.41 -2.95 -7.67
CA GLN A 274 12.96 -2.54 -9.02
C GLN A 274 11.53 -3.01 -9.32
N PRO A 275 10.75 -2.30 -10.15
CA PRO A 275 9.38 -2.69 -10.52
C PRO A 275 9.28 -4.12 -11.07
N GLU A 276 10.26 -4.56 -11.86
CA GLU A 276 10.37 -5.90 -12.44
C GLU A 276 10.68 -6.98 -11.39
N SER A 277 11.52 -6.66 -10.41
CA SER A 277 11.93 -7.57 -9.33
C SER A 277 10.85 -7.72 -8.27
N ILE A 278 10.27 -6.58 -7.83
CA ILE A 278 9.57 -6.50 -6.55
C ILE A 278 8.29 -7.34 -6.49
N ALA A 279 7.59 -7.55 -7.61
CA ALA A 279 6.43 -8.45 -7.66
C ALA A 279 6.81 -9.91 -7.36
N VAL A 280 7.95 -10.36 -7.90
CA VAL A 280 8.52 -11.69 -7.59
C VAL A 280 9.00 -11.73 -6.14
N MET A 281 9.61 -10.65 -5.64
CA MET A 281 10.10 -10.61 -4.26
C MET A 281 8.97 -10.62 -3.22
N ILE A 282 7.84 -9.97 -3.50
CA ILE A 282 6.61 -10.02 -2.68
C ILE A 282 6.05 -11.45 -2.64
N ALA A 283 5.95 -12.12 -3.79
CA ALA A 283 5.48 -13.50 -3.86
C ALA A 283 6.42 -14.48 -3.14
N MET A 284 7.74 -14.33 -3.32
CA MET A 284 8.75 -15.12 -2.62
C MET A 284 8.70 -14.90 -1.11
N ALA A 285 8.61 -13.64 -0.65
CA ALA A 285 8.47 -13.32 0.76
C ALA A 285 7.23 -13.99 1.36
N ALA A 286 6.07 -13.84 0.72
CA ALA A 286 4.83 -14.46 1.18
C ALA A 286 4.93 -15.99 1.27
N ALA A 287 5.50 -16.66 0.25
CA ALA A 287 5.74 -18.11 0.27
C ALA A 287 6.69 -18.54 1.39
N VAL A 288 7.70 -17.72 1.70
CA VAL A 288 8.67 -17.98 2.78
C VAL A 288 8.09 -17.69 4.18
N ALA A 289 7.12 -16.79 4.32
CA ALA A 289 6.37 -16.64 5.58
C ALA A 289 5.39 -17.81 5.80
N LEU A 290 4.69 -18.26 4.75
CA LEU A 290 3.80 -19.43 4.78
C LEU A 290 4.55 -20.74 5.10
N ALA A 291 5.86 -20.80 4.86
CA ALA A 291 6.73 -21.91 5.25
C ALA A 291 6.64 -22.26 6.75
N ASN A 292 6.41 -21.26 7.61
CA ASN A 292 6.39 -21.44 9.07
C ASN A 292 5.05 -22.02 9.58
N THR A 293 4.06 -22.25 8.73
CA THR A 293 2.81 -22.94 9.08
C THR A 293 2.59 -24.26 8.33
N ASN A 294 3.40 -24.57 7.31
CA ASN A 294 3.32 -25.82 6.53
C ASN A 294 4.72 -26.29 6.09
N PRO A 295 5.23 -27.44 6.59
CA PRO A 295 6.65 -27.79 6.50
C PRO A 295 7.15 -28.20 5.11
N VAL A 296 6.25 -28.49 4.14
CA VAL A 296 6.66 -29.10 2.85
C VAL A 296 6.97 -28.05 1.77
N THR A 297 6.04 -27.13 1.48
CA THR A 297 6.24 -26.07 0.49
C THR A 297 7.31 -25.06 0.92
N GLY A 298 7.40 -24.82 2.23
CA GLY A 298 8.46 -24.00 2.83
C GLY A 298 9.87 -24.53 2.55
N ALA A 299 10.06 -25.86 2.55
CA ALA A 299 11.38 -26.46 2.42
C ALA A 299 12.08 -26.11 1.09
N ALA A 300 11.38 -26.12 -0.05
CA ALA A 300 12.00 -25.90 -1.36
C ALA A 300 12.57 -24.47 -1.52
N VAL A 301 11.80 -23.46 -1.13
CA VAL A 301 12.24 -22.05 -1.23
C VAL A 301 13.22 -21.70 -0.10
N ASN A 302 12.96 -22.13 1.14
CA ASN A 302 13.85 -21.84 2.26
C ASN A 302 15.20 -22.57 2.12
N THR A 303 15.24 -23.83 1.70
CA THR A 303 16.49 -24.54 1.37
C THR A 303 17.22 -23.86 0.20
N THR A 304 16.49 -23.40 -0.82
CA THR A 304 17.10 -22.64 -1.92
C THR A 304 17.75 -21.34 -1.41
N LEU A 305 17.06 -20.58 -0.58
CA LEU A 305 17.59 -19.34 0.00
C LEU A 305 18.74 -19.61 0.95
N VAL A 306 18.66 -20.62 1.82
CA VAL A 306 19.75 -21.01 2.74
C VAL A 306 20.99 -21.49 1.98
N LEU A 307 20.83 -22.25 0.88
CA LEU A 307 21.95 -22.65 0.02
C LEU A 307 22.58 -21.43 -0.68
N LEU A 308 21.77 -20.50 -1.21
CA LEU A 308 22.28 -19.24 -1.76
C LEU A 308 22.96 -18.39 -0.69
N GLY A 309 22.38 -18.28 0.51
CA GLY A 309 22.92 -17.51 1.62
C GLY A 309 24.26 -18.05 2.10
N TRP A 310 24.38 -19.38 2.25
CA TRP A 310 25.66 -20.01 2.52
C TRP A 310 26.68 -19.67 1.42
N ALA A 311 26.32 -19.89 0.15
CA ALA A 311 27.23 -19.71 -0.99
C ALA A 311 27.67 -18.25 -1.24
N ASN A 312 26.85 -17.25 -0.90
CA ASN A 312 27.10 -15.84 -1.22
C ASN A 312 27.34 -14.94 0.01
N GLY A 313 27.25 -15.46 1.25
CA GLY A 313 27.50 -14.67 2.46
C GLY A 313 27.54 -15.45 3.78
N GLY A 314 27.65 -16.78 3.73
CA GLY A 314 27.78 -17.65 4.90
C GLY A 314 26.71 -17.45 5.97
N MET A 315 27.11 -17.62 7.23
CA MET A 315 26.21 -17.55 8.38
C MET A 315 25.60 -16.14 8.62
N LYS A 316 26.23 -15.07 8.10
CA LYS A 316 25.66 -13.71 8.16
C LYS A 316 24.45 -13.60 7.25
N ALA A 317 24.57 -14.05 6.01
CA ALA A 317 23.49 -14.05 5.03
C ALA A 317 22.33 -14.99 5.43
N ILE A 318 22.62 -16.17 6.01
CA ILE A 318 21.58 -17.06 6.56
C ILE A 318 20.77 -16.37 7.68
N LYS A 319 21.44 -15.62 8.57
CA LYS A 319 20.74 -14.80 9.59
C LYS A 319 19.93 -13.65 8.97
N GLY A 320 20.41 -13.04 7.88
CA GLY A 320 19.66 -12.07 7.08
C GLY A 320 18.38 -12.65 6.48
N ILE A 321 18.44 -13.87 5.93
CA ILE A 321 17.26 -14.60 5.44
C ILE A 321 16.26 -14.87 6.58
N GLY A 322 16.72 -15.36 7.73
CA GLY A 322 15.87 -15.55 8.91
C GLY A 322 15.15 -14.26 9.35
N ALA A 323 15.88 -13.15 9.43
CA ALA A 323 15.30 -11.84 9.75
C ALA A 323 14.27 -11.35 8.70
N PHE A 324 14.49 -11.66 7.42
CA PHE A 324 13.57 -11.33 6.32
C PHE A 324 12.25 -12.11 6.43
N VAL A 325 12.28 -13.37 6.88
CA VAL A 325 11.06 -14.15 7.15
C VAL A 325 10.24 -13.48 8.24
N MET A 326 10.87 -13.11 9.36
CA MET A 326 10.18 -12.47 10.49
C MET A 326 9.62 -11.09 10.09
N ALA A 327 10.39 -10.27 9.38
CA ALA A 327 9.91 -9.00 8.81
C ALA A 327 8.69 -9.17 7.88
N THR A 328 8.60 -10.30 7.18
CA THR A 328 7.44 -10.64 6.35
C THR A 328 6.20 -10.99 7.19
N ILE A 329 6.38 -11.73 8.28
CA ILE A 329 5.29 -12.06 9.21
C ILE A 329 4.79 -10.80 9.92
N ASP A 330 5.70 -9.89 10.32
CA ASP A 330 5.36 -8.57 10.86
C ASP A 330 4.55 -7.76 9.83
N ALA A 331 4.96 -7.73 8.55
CA ALA A 331 4.21 -7.05 7.49
C ALA A 331 2.83 -7.70 7.21
N GLN A 332 2.72 -9.03 7.30
CA GLN A 332 1.46 -9.77 7.13
C GLN A 332 0.47 -9.59 8.30
N SER A 333 0.96 -9.19 9.48
CA SER A 333 0.15 -8.96 10.67
C SER A 333 -0.16 -7.48 10.92
N ALA A 334 0.69 -6.55 10.46
CA ALA A 334 0.53 -5.11 10.64
C ALA A 334 -0.86 -4.57 10.28
N THR A 335 -1.51 -3.92 11.24
CA THR A 335 -2.81 -3.24 11.10
C THR A 335 -2.68 -1.72 11.10
N THR A 336 -1.57 -1.20 11.63
CA THR A 336 -1.25 0.22 11.75
C THR A 336 0.01 0.60 10.97
N GLU A 337 0.17 1.89 10.68
CA GLU A 337 1.39 2.44 10.07
C GLU A 337 2.64 2.15 10.93
N ALA A 338 2.51 2.20 12.25
CA ALA A 338 3.63 1.95 13.17
C ALA A 338 4.16 0.52 13.09
N GLU A 339 3.26 -0.47 12.99
CA GLU A 339 3.61 -1.89 12.79
C GLU A 339 4.20 -2.13 11.40
N LEU A 340 3.60 -1.53 10.35
CA LEU A 340 4.08 -1.68 8.97
C LEU A 340 5.49 -1.06 8.78
N ASP A 341 5.78 0.03 9.48
CA ASP A 341 7.12 0.63 9.51
C ASP A 341 8.12 -0.11 10.40
N GLN A 342 7.65 -0.84 11.42
CA GLN A 342 8.50 -1.77 12.18
C GLN A 342 8.94 -2.94 11.29
N ALA A 343 8.01 -3.52 10.53
CA ALA A 343 8.30 -4.52 9.51
C ALA A 343 9.26 -3.98 8.44
N ALA A 344 9.06 -2.75 7.95
CA ALA A 344 9.97 -2.11 6.98
C ALA A 344 11.41 -1.93 7.52
N LYS A 345 11.56 -1.59 8.81
CA LYS A 345 12.89 -1.52 9.48
C LYS A 345 13.52 -2.89 9.61
N ALA A 346 12.75 -3.91 9.96
CA ALA A 346 13.22 -5.29 10.03
C ALA A 346 13.67 -5.79 8.65
N TYR A 347 12.92 -5.51 7.59
CA TYR A 347 13.30 -5.78 6.21
C TYR A 347 14.62 -5.11 5.81
N GLY A 348 14.79 -3.81 6.08
CA GLY A 348 16.01 -3.09 5.70
C GLY A 348 17.24 -3.71 6.36
N LYS A 349 17.16 -4.00 7.66
CA LYS A 349 18.24 -4.65 8.41
C LYS A 349 18.50 -6.08 7.94
N ALA A 350 17.46 -6.82 7.55
CA ALA A 350 17.59 -8.15 6.96
C ALA A 350 18.31 -8.10 5.60
N LEU A 351 17.91 -7.20 4.69
CA LEU A 351 18.52 -6.99 3.38
C LEU A 351 19.99 -6.52 3.50
N GLY A 352 20.28 -5.59 4.41
CA GLY A 352 21.66 -5.19 4.72
C GLY A 352 22.52 -6.31 5.34
N ALA A 353 21.90 -7.28 6.02
CA ALA A 353 22.56 -8.48 6.52
C ALA A 353 22.78 -9.57 5.44
N MET A 354 21.95 -9.60 4.39
CA MET A 354 22.16 -10.48 3.22
C MET A 354 23.41 -10.11 2.42
N GLY A 355 23.68 -8.82 2.25
CA GLY A 355 24.79 -8.31 1.43
C GLY A 355 24.51 -8.37 -0.09
N PRO A 356 25.34 -7.70 -0.91
CA PRO A 356 25.01 -7.46 -2.31
C PRO A 356 25.00 -8.75 -3.14
N ASP A 357 25.92 -9.68 -2.88
CA ASP A 357 26.07 -10.90 -3.66
C ASP A 357 24.87 -11.83 -3.51
N LEU A 358 24.33 -11.99 -2.29
CA LEU A 358 23.10 -12.76 -2.07
C LEU A 358 21.89 -12.09 -2.75
N LEU A 359 21.72 -10.77 -2.61
CA LEU A 359 20.60 -10.05 -3.23
C LEU A 359 20.62 -10.20 -4.76
N ASN A 360 21.79 -10.01 -5.37
CA ASN A 360 22.01 -10.21 -6.80
C ASN A 360 21.78 -11.67 -7.23
N ALA A 361 22.21 -12.65 -6.42
CA ALA A 361 21.98 -14.07 -6.70
C ALA A 361 20.51 -14.49 -6.57
N ILE A 362 19.74 -13.85 -5.68
CA ILE A 362 18.28 -14.04 -5.57
C ILE A 362 17.58 -13.44 -6.79
N VAL A 363 17.83 -12.15 -7.11
CA VAL A 363 17.24 -11.47 -8.29
C VAL A 363 17.57 -12.26 -9.57
N GLY A 364 18.84 -12.59 -9.78
CA GLY A 364 19.30 -13.34 -10.96
C GLY A 364 18.80 -14.78 -11.07
N LYS A 365 18.23 -15.37 -9.99
CA LYS A 365 17.64 -16.72 -9.99
C LYS A 365 16.12 -16.70 -10.19
N PHE A 366 15.41 -15.71 -9.64
CA PHE A 366 13.95 -15.70 -9.59
C PHE A 366 13.30 -14.70 -10.57
N VAL A 367 14.01 -13.64 -11.00
CA VAL A 367 13.48 -12.65 -11.95
C VAL A 367 13.82 -13.08 -13.39
N PRO A 368 12.82 -13.33 -14.26
CA PRO A 368 13.07 -13.78 -15.63
C PRO A 368 13.63 -12.64 -16.49
N LYS A 369 14.85 -12.81 -17.00
CA LYS A 369 15.49 -11.83 -17.91
C LYS A 369 14.70 -11.75 -19.23
N LYS A 370 14.16 -10.56 -19.53
CA LYS A 370 13.60 -10.25 -20.87
C LYS A 370 14.66 -10.51 -21.94
N GLY A 371 14.26 -11.13 -23.04
CA GLY A 371 15.19 -11.64 -24.06
C GLY A 371 16.01 -10.54 -24.76
N GLY A 372 17.33 -10.67 -24.69
CA GLY A 372 18.29 -9.92 -25.48
C GLY A 372 19.31 -10.86 -26.12
N GLY A 373 19.82 -10.51 -27.30
CA GLY A 373 20.77 -11.33 -28.06
C GLY A 373 22.04 -11.67 -27.28
N GLY A 374 22.59 -12.87 -27.51
CA GLY A 374 23.62 -13.43 -26.65
C GLY A 374 24.98 -12.72 -26.72
N SER A 375 25.72 -12.80 -25.61
CA SER A 375 27.18 -12.67 -25.60
C SER A 375 27.81 -13.79 -24.76
N LYS A 376 28.68 -14.58 -25.40
CA LYS A 376 29.70 -15.38 -24.70
C LYS A 376 30.97 -14.55 -24.65
N GLY A 377 31.28 -13.92 -23.52
CA GLY A 377 32.52 -13.18 -23.34
C GLY A 377 32.69 -12.67 -21.91
N GLY A 378 33.77 -13.06 -21.24
CA GLY A 378 34.01 -12.71 -19.83
C GLY A 378 34.89 -13.70 -19.08
N LYS A 379 36.09 -14.03 -19.62
CA LYS A 379 37.10 -14.72 -18.81
C LYS A 379 37.75 -13.72 -17.85
N ALA A 380 37.81 -14.05 -16.57
CA ALA A 380 38.81 -13.52 -15.65
C ALA A 380 39.78 -14.66 -15.30
N ASN A 381 41.07 -14.46 -15.52
CA ASN A 381 42.11 -15.40 -15.10
C ASN A 381 42.48 -15.16 -13.63
N VAL A 382 42.64 -16.23 -12.86
CA VAL A 382 43.65 -16.30 -11.79
C VAL A 382 44.41 -17.61 -11.96
N SER A 383 45.74 -17.56 -11.88
CA SER A 383 46.65 -18.66 -12.18
C SER A 383 47.19 -19.35 -10.91
N GLY A 384 47.21 -20.69 -10.88
CA GLY A 384 47.82 -21.48 -9.80
C GLY A 384 47.95 -22.96 -10.17
N THR A 385 49.18 -23.45 -10.29
CA THR A 385 49.57 -24.73 -10.93
C THR A 385 49.22 -26.01 -10.11
N PRO A 386 48.82 -27.14 -10.75
CA PRO A 386 48.57 -28.45 -10.12
C PRO A 386 49.82 -29.37 -10.11
N PRO A 387 49.84 -30.48 -9.35
CA PRO A 387 49.48 -31.83 -9.88
C PRO A 387 48.79 -32.72 -8.80
N GLN A 388 48.51 -34.04 -8.87
CA GLN A 388 48.67 -35.16 -9.83
C GLN A 388 47.31 -35.90 -9.98
N ARG A 389 46.88 -36.43 -11.13
CA ARG A 389 47.21 -37.73 -11.81
C ARG A 389 46.86 -39.02 -11.04
N ASN A 390 45.76 -39.67 -11.44
CA ASN A 390 45.58 -41.10 -11.76
C ASN A 390 44.14 -41.24 -12.32
N GLN A 391 43.83 -41.79 -13.50
CA GLN A 391 44.16 -43.08 -14.14
C GLN A 391 43.80 -44.31 -13.29
N ALA A 392 43.06 -45.32 -13.76
CA ALA A 392 42.08 -45.45 -14.85
C ALA A 392 41.47 -46.87 -14.76
N GLN A 393 40.19 -47.08 -15.10
CA GLN A 393 39.75 -48.37 -15.66
C GLN A 393 38.38 -48.30 -16.34
N THR A 394 38.32 -48.82 -17.56
CA THR A 394 37.10 -49.07 -18.35
C THR A 394 36.73 -50.54 -18.32
N GLN A 395 35.44 -50.86 -18.35
CA GLN A 395 34.94 -52.10 -18.97
C GLN A 395 33.85 -51.77 -19.99
N LYS A 396 33.70 -52.60 -21.04
CA LYS A 396 32.96 -52.24 -22.25
C LYS A 396 32.49 -53.46 -23.05
N THR A 397 31.17 -53.67 -23.12
CA THR A 397 30.42 -54.59 -23.98
C THR A 397 29.06 -53.92 -24.26
N LYS A 398 28.51 -53.73 -25.47
CA LYS A 398 28.58 -54.39 -26.80
C LYS A 398 27.82 -55.73 -26.82
N ALA A 399 26.72 -55.92 -27.59
CA ALA A 399 25.93 -54.99 -28.41
C ALA A 399 24.49 -55.52 -28.73
N GLU A 400 23.59 -54.60 -29.11
CA GLU A 400 22.54 -54.59 -30.19
C GLU A 400 21.92 -55.90 -30.77
N PRO A 401 20.69 -55.89 -31.39
CA PRO A 401 20.14 -54.78 -32.21
C PRO A 401 18.61 -54.51 -32.20
N GLY A 402 18.19 -53.48 -32.95
CA GLY A 402 16.90 -53.46 -33.66
C GLY A 402 15.85 -52.44 -33.21
N LYS A 403 15.61 -51.38 -34.01
CA LYS A 403 14.56 -50.36 -33.81
C LYS A 403 13.64 -50.24 -35.05
N PRO A 404 12.32 -50.12 -34.86
CA PRO A 404 11.50 -49.15 -35.61
C PRO A 404 10.89 -48.14 -34.61
N LYS A 405 11.18 -46.84 -34.69
CA LYS A 405 10.62 -45.81 -35.60
C LYS A 405 9.23 -45.35 -35.14
N ASP A 406 9.13 -44.06 -34.85
CA ASP A 406 7.91 -43.35 -34.46
C ASP A 406 6.82 -43.41 -35.53
N PRO A 407 5.56 -43.44 -35.09
CA PRO A 407 4.48 -42.63 -35.65
C PRO A 407 4.19 -41.46 -34.70
N GLN A 408 4.38 -40.23 -35.16
CA GLN A 408 3.90 -39.04 -34.44
C GLN A 408 2.36 -39.04 -34.38
N SER A 409 1.78 -39.28 -33.21
CA SER A 409 0.35 -39.05 -32.96
C SER A 409 0.13 -37.78 -32.12
N LYS A 410 -0.73 -36.91 -32.66
CA LYS A 410 -1.04 -35.55 -32.19
C LYS A 410 -1.55 -35.51 -30.74
N PRO A 411 -1.46 -34.36 -30.03
CA PRO A 411 -2.15 -34.20 -28.75
C PRO A 411 -3.64 -34.51 -28.89
N ILE A 412 -4.17 -35.35 -28.01
CA ILE A 412 -5.60 -35.60 -27.91
C ILE A 412 -6.24 -34.31 -27.41
N GLN A 413 -7.02 -33.66 -28.26
CA GLN A 413 -7.82 -32.50 -27.86
C GLN A 413 -8.89 -32.99 -26.88
N SER A 414 -8.90 -32.43 -25.66
CA SER A 414 -9.91 -32.73 -24.65
C SER A 414 -11.30 -32.37 -25.19
N ALA A 415 -12.17 -33.37 -25.37
CA ALA A 415 -13.53 -33.15 -25.83
C ALA A 415 -14.30 -32.24 -24.85
N PRO A 416 -15.19 -31.37 -25.32
CA PRO A 416 -15.96 -30.48 -24.45
C PRO A 416 -16.83 -31.28 -23.48
N TYR A 417 -16.89 -30.81 -22.23
CA TYR A 417 -17.67 -31.40 -21.14
C TYR A 417 -19.15 -31.52 -21.54
N LYS A 418 -19.72 -32.72 -21.38
CA LYS A 418 -21.10 -33.05 -21.79
C LYS A 418 -22.13 -33.00 -20.65
N GLY A 419 -21.69 -32.91 -19.40
CA GLY A 419 -22.58 -32.86 -18.24
C GLY A 419 -23.22 -31.48 -18.06
N LYS A 420 -24.36 -31.43 -17.35
CA LYS A 420 -24.97 -30.17 -16.92
C LYS A 420 -24.11 -29.57 -15.78
N LEU A 421 -23.65 -28.33 -15.89
CA LEU A 421 -23.07 -27.63 -14.75
C LEU A 421 -24.14 -27.42 -13.65
N PRO A 422 -23.77 -27.40 -12.36
CA PRO A 422 -24.71 -27.04 -11.29
C PRO A 422 -25.36 -25.69 -11.53
N THR A 423 -26.65 -25.56 -11.24
CA THR A 423 -27.37 -24.28 -11.39
C THR A 423 -27.20 -23.39 -10.16
N GLY A 424 -27.26 -22.08 -10.38
CA GLY A 424 -27.07 -21.05 -9.35
C GLY A 424 -26.15 -19.92 -9.76
N SER A 425 -25.85 -19.03 -8.81
CA SER A 425 -24.93 -17.90 -9.04
C SER A 425 -23.49 -18.39 -9.13
N SER A 426 -22.69 -17.84 -10.06
CA SER A 426 -21.32 -18.32 -10.28
C SER A 426 -20.29 -17.21 -10.55
N LYS A 427 -19.07 -17.42 -10.06
CA LYS A 427 -17.87 -16.64 -10.35
C LYS A 427 -16.83 -17.54 -11.00
N THR A 428 -16.14 -17.05 -12.02
CA THR A 428 -14.95 -17.74 -12.59
C THR A 428 -13.68 -17.22 -11.90
N MET A 429 -12.75 -18.13 -11.62
CA MET A 429 -11.39 -17.89 -11.11
C MET A 429 -10.40 -18.74 -11.90
N THR A 430 -9.10 -18.48 -11.79
CA THR A 430 -8.09 -19.33 -12.44
C THR A 430 -7.84 -20.62 -11.66
N SER A 431 -7.30 -21.64 -12.34
CA SER A 431 -6.80 -22.87 -11.71
C SER A 431 -5.77 -22.59 -10.63
N GLU A 432 -4.94 -21.56 -10.79
CA GLU A 432 -3.87 -21.19 -9.86
C GLU A 432 -4.46 -20.55 -8.60
N GLU A 433 -5.45 -19.64 -8.74
CA GLU A 433 -6.22 -19.10 -7.62
C GLU A 433 -6.92 -20.22 -6.83
N ALA A 434 -7.55 -21.18 -7.53
CA ALA A 434 -8.25 -22.31 -6.92
C ALA A 434 -7.29 -23.31 -6.24
N ASN A 435 -6.17 -23.64 -6.88
CA ASN A 435 -5.14 -24.55 -6.38
C ASN A 435 -4.44 -23.99 -5.14
N HIS A 436 -4.23 -22.68 -5.05
CA HIS A 436 -3.58 -22.06 -3.90
C HIS A 436 -4.27 -22.40 -2.57
N PHE A 437 -5.61 -22.46 -2.55
CA PHE A 437 -6.39 -22.88 -1.36
C PHE A 437 -6.16 -24.35 -0.93
N HIS A 438 -5.61 -25.18 -1.80
CA HIS A 438 -5.25 -26.58 -1.53
C HIS A 438 -3.77 -26.73 -1.19
N GLU A 439 -2.90 -26.04 -1.92
CA GLU A 439 -1.46 -25.98 -1.64
C GLU A 439 -1.17 -25.42 -0.25
N LEU A 440 -1.93 -24.40 0.20
CA LEU A 440 -1.89 -23.88 1.57
C LEU A 440 -2.18 -24.97 2.62
N LYS A 441 -3.08 -25.91 2.32
CA LYS A 441 -3.43 -27.06 3.18
C LYS A 441 -2.42 -28.21 3.09
N GLY A 442 -1.38 -28.09 2.26
CA GLY A 442 -0.41 -29.16 1.97
C GLY A 442 -0.91 -30.21 0.98
N ASN A 443 -2.08 -30.00 0.37
CA ASN A 443 -2.58 -30.87 -0.69
C ASN A 443 -1.82 -30.60 -2.00
N ARG A 444 -1.78 -31.62 -2.87
CA ARG A 444 -1.37 -31.42 -4.28
C ARG A 444 -2.41 -30.53 -4.99
N PRO A 445 -2.00 -29.69 -5.97
CA PRO A 445 -2.92 -28.84 -6.73
C PRO A 445 -3.96 -29.70 -7.49
N PRO A 446 -5.25 -29.67 -7.11
CA PRO A 446 -6.23 -30.60 -7.66
C PRO A 446 -6.72 -30.21 -9.06
N TYR A 447 -6.68 -28.92 -9.45
CA TYR A 447 -7.19 -28.43 -10.72
C TYR A 447 -6.09 -28.32 -11.78
N ALA A 448 -6.42 -28.62 -13.04
CA ALA A 448 -5.49 -28.57 -14.17
C ALA A 448 -5.00 -27.13 -14.45
N PRO A 449 -3.67 -26.87 -14.50
CA PRO A 449 -3.13 -25.52 -14.74
C PRO A 449 -3.62 -24.89 -16.07
N GLY A 450 -3.82 -23.59 -16.06
CA GLY A 450 -4.38 -22.83 -17.17
C GLY A 450 -5.85 -23.13 -17.51
N LYS A 451 -6.61 -23.86 -16.67
CA LYS A 451 -8.04 -24.13 -16.87
C LYS A 451 -8.92 -23.26 -15.94
N PRO A 452 -10.07 -22.74 -16.41
CA PRO A 452 -10.96 -21.96 -15.56
C PRO A 452 -11.63 -22.85 -14.52
N VAL A 453 -11.73 -22.36 -13.28
CA VAL A 453 -12.50 -22.98 -12.20
C VAL A 453 -13.70 -22.08 -11.89
N LYS A 454 -14.88 -22.69 -11.71
CA LYS A 454 -16.12 -21.99 -11.37
C LYS A 454 -16.46 -22.21 -9.90
N GLU A 455 -16.54 -21.14 -9.14
CA GLU A 455 -17.12 -21.13 -7.79
C GLU A 455 -18.62 -20.83 -7.93
N ILE A 456 -19.48 -21.72 -7.42
CA ILE A 456 -20.95 -21.70 -7.62
C ILE A 456 -21.63 -21.77 -6.24
N ILE A 457 -22.74 -21.04 -6.07
CA ILE A 457 -23.67 -21.22 -4.95
C ILE A 457 -24.94 -21.83 -5.54
N THR A 458 -25.33 -23.04 -5.12
CA THR A 458 -26.44 -23.79 -5.73
C THR A 458 -27.79 -23.11 -5.53
N ASP A 459 -28.67 -23.15 -6.54
CA ASP A 459 -30.07 -22.67 -6.44
C ASP A 459 -31.08 -23.78 -6.11
N SER A 460 -30.70 -25.05 -6.29
CA SER A 460 -31.47 -26.24 -5.96
C SER A 460 -30.58 -27.35 -5.39
N ASP A 461 -31.18 -28.38 -4.82
CA ASP A 461 -30.46 -29.58 -4.38
C ASP A 461 -29.81 -30.29 -5.59
N GLU A 462 -28.53 -30.64 -5.47
CA GLU A 462 -27.74 -31.30 -6.51
C GLU A 462 -27.32 -32.71 -6.08
N ALA A 463 -27.44 -33.67 -7.00
CA ALA A 463 -27.04 -35.05 -6.79
C ALA A 463 -25.68 -35.34 -7.45
N PHE A 464 -24.78 -35.95 -6.67
CA PHE A 464 -23.45 -36.37 -7.11
C PHE A 464 -23.16 -37.79 -6.61
N VAL A 465 -22.01 -38.34 -7.03
CA VAL A 465 -21.42 -39.54 -6.46
C VAL A 465 -20.01 -39.26 -5.96
N ARG A 466 -19.58 -40.04 -4.98
CA ARG A 466 -18.20 -40.04 -4.48
C ARG A 466 -17.64 -41.45 -4.54
N VAL A 467 -16.49 -41.59 -5.19
CA VAL A 467 -15.71 -42.84 -5.21
C VAL A 467 -14.69 -42.82 -4.06
N HIS A 468 -14.49 -43.95 -3.39
CA HIS A 468 -13.64 -44.02 -2.20
C HIS A 468 -13.07 -45.43 -1.94
N GLY A 469 -12.07 -45.51 -1.05
CA GLY A 469 -11.72 -46.74 -0.34
C GLY A 469 -12.72 -47.03 0.79
N LYS A 470 -12.74 -48.26 1.30
CA LYS A 470 -13.70 -48.73 2.33
C LYS A 470 -13.87 -47.74 3.48
N ASP A 471 -12.77 -47.23 4.02
CA ASP A 471 -12.73 -46.44 5.26
C ASP A 471 -12.71 -44.91 5.03
N ASN A 472 -12.90 -44.44 3.79
CA ASN A 472 -12.76 -43.02 3.40
C ASN A 472 -14.02 -42.45 2.70
N GLN A 473 -15.21 -42.82 3.19
CA GLN A 473 -16.48 -42.40 2.61
C GLN A 473 -16.68 -40.88 2.62
N ALA A 474 -16.39 -40.20 3.74
CA ALA A 474 -16.68 -38.77 3.88
C ALA A 474 -15.54 -37.87 3.36
N GLY A 475 -15.83 -36.98 2.40
CA GLY A 475 -14.87 -35.98 1.94
C GLY A 475 -15.42 -35.06 0.85
N SER A 476 -14.82 -33.87 0.70
CA SER A 476 -15.31 -32.78 -0.16
C SER A 476 -15.30 -33.04 -1.68
N TRP A 477 -14.60 -34.06 -2.16
CA TRP A 477 -14.50 -34.33 -3.60
C TRP A 477 -15.61 -35.28 -4.07
N VAL A 478 -16.40 -34.81 -5.04
CA VAL A 478 -17.50 -35.52 -5.69
C VAL A 478 -17.46 -35.31 -7.21
N MET A 479 -18.20 -36.13 -7.96
CA MET A 479 -18.31 -36.09 -9.41
C MET A 479 -19.75 -36.46 -9.84
N ARG A 480 -20.13 -36.26 -11.11
CA ARG A 480 -21.42 -36.76 -11.60
C ARG A 480 -21.36 -38.27 -11.86
N LYS A 481 -22.51 -38.95 -11.88
CA LYS A 481 -22.57 -40.41 -12.02
C LYS A 481 -22.12 -40.85 -13.42
N GLU A 482 -22.61 -40.15 -14.44
CA GLU A 482 -22.26 -40.31 -15.84
C GLU A 482 -20.77 -40.07 -16.14
N ASP A 483 -20.04 -39.44 -15.21
CA ASP A 483 -18.59 -39.22 -15.32
C ASP A 483 -17.75 -40.44 -14.86
N ILE A 484 -18.36 -41.44 -14.20
CA ILE A 484 -17.72 -42.71 -13.82
C ILE A 484 -18.39 -43.96 -14.41
N GLU A 485 -19.60 -43.83 -14.98
CA GLU A 485 -20.38 -44.95 -15.49
C GLU A 485 -19.65 -45.68 -16.64
N GLY A 486 -19.48 -47.00 -16.49
CA GLY A 486 -18.73 -47.84 -17.44
C GLY A 486 -17.20 -47.75 -17.35
N LEU A 487 -16.63 -46.98 -16.42
CA LEU A 487 -15.19 -46.92 -16.19
C LEU A 487 -14.74 -47.92 -15.11
N SER A 488 -13.63 -48.63 -15.35
CA SER A 488 -13.00 -49.43 -14.30
C SER A 488 -12.38 -48.56 -13.20
N PRO A 489 -12.19 -49.08 -11.96
CA PRO A 489 -11.52 -48.37 -10.88
C PRO A 489 -10.18 -47.74 -11.26
N GLN A 490 -9.40 -48.39 -12.13
CA GLN A 490 -8.10 -47.87 -12.59
C GLN A 490 -8.23 -46.71 -13.58
N GLN A 491 -9.25 -46.71 -14.43
CA GLN A 491 -9.57 -45.57 -15.31
C GLN A 491 -10.13 -44.39 -14.51
N ILE A 492 -10.93 -44.64 -13.47
CA ILE A 492 -11.42 -43.60 -12.55
C ILE A 492 -10.26 -42.99 -11.77
N LYS A 493 -9.35 -43.83 -11.24
CA LYS A 493 -8.13 -43.38 -10.58
C LYS A 493 -7.32 -42.45 -11.48
N ASP A 494 -7.13 -42.83 -12.74
CA ASP A 494 -6.35 -42.05 -13.71
C ASP A 494 -7.04 -40.73 -14.10
N LYS A 495 -8.32 -40.79 -14.51
CA LYS A 495 -9.15 -39.64 -14.94
C LYS A 495 -9.28 -38.56 -13.86
N PHE A 496 -9.34 -38.95 -12.59
CA PHE A 496 -9.49 -38.03 -11.46
C PHE A 496 -8.21 -37.88 -10.62
N ALA A 497 -7.08 -38.42 -11.08
CA ALA A 497 -5.79 -38.42 -10.40
C ALA A 497 -5.87 -38.76 -8.89
N LEU A 498 -6.64 -39.81 -8.55
CA LEU A 498 -6.89 -40.20 -7.16
C LEU A 498 -5.65 -40.85 -6.54
N PRO A 499 -5.35 -40.64 -5.24
CA PRO A 499 -4.17 -41.24 -4.60
C PRO A 499 -4.22 -42.77 -4.61
N ASP A 500 -5.37 -43.31 -4.21
CA ASP A 500 -5.63 -44.75 -4.05
C ASP A 500 -6.59 -45.26 -5.13
N LEU A 501 -6.61 -46.58 -5.33
CA LEU A 501 -7.61 -47.22 -6.19
C LEU A 501 -8.97 -47.23 -5.48
N PRO A 502 -10.04 -46.61 -6.04
CA PRO A 502 -11.35 -46.64 -5.42
C PRO A 502 -11.93 -48.06 -5.46
N THR A 503 -12.68 -48.43 -4.42
CA THR A 503 -13.30 -49.77 -4.28
C THR A 503 -14.77 -49.71 -3.92
N GLN A 504 -15.29 -48.53 -3.58
CA GLN A 504 -16.67 -48.25 -3.25
C GLN A 504 -17.11 -46.95 -3.92
N VAL A 505 -18.42 -46.81 -4.13
CA VAL A 505 -19.09 -45.56 -4.49
C VAL A 505 -20.25 -45.31 -3.53
N SER A 506 -20.46 -44.05 -3.16
CA SER A 506 -21.62 -43.57 -2.39
C SER A 506 -22.34 -42.48 -3.17
N ASP A 507 -23.66 -42.41 -3.02
CA ASP A 507 -24.47 -41.32 -3.56
C ASP A 507 -24.45 -40.14 -2.58
N VAL A 508 -24.32 -38.92 -3.10
CA VAL A 508 -24.11 -37.70 -2.31
C VAL A 508 -25.18 -36.67 -2.65
N SER A 509 -25.97 -36.28 -1.65
CA SER A 509 -26.90 -35.15 -1.76
C SER A 509 -26.24 -33.88 -1.25
N VAL A 510 -26.32 -32.80 -2.03
CA VAL A 510 -25.81 -31.46 -1.70
C VAL A 510 -27.00 -30.49 -1.73
N PRO A 511 -27.38 -29.85 -0.60
CA PRO A 511 -28.56 -29.00 -0.56
C PRO A 511 -28.37 -27.66 -1.30
N ALA A 512 -29.48 -27.04 -1.69
CA ALA A 512 -29.54 -25.67 -2.19
C ALA A 512 -28.82 -24.68 -1.26
N GLY A 513 -28.21 -23.64 -1.85
CA GLY A 513 -27.39 -22.66 -1.14
C GLY A 513 -25.96 -23.12 -0.80
N THR A 514 -25.60 -24.39 -1.06
CA THR A 514 -24.24 -24.88 -0.76
C THR A 514 -23.22 -24.30 -1.74
N LYS A 515 -22.05 -23.93 -1.21
CA LYS A 515 -20.93 -23.44 -2.02
C LYS A 515 -20.08 -24.57 -2.61
N LEU A 516 -19.94 -24.57 -3.93
CA LEU A 516 -19.19 -25.53 -4.72
C LEU A 516 -18.05 -24.87 -5.50
N ARG A 517 -17.02 -25.63 -5.84
CA ARG A 517 -16.08 -25.31 -6.94
C ARG A 517 -16.06 -26.44 -7.96
N VAL A 518 -16.05 -26.09 -9.24
CA VAL A 518 -16.11 -27.03 -10.37
C VAL A 518 -14.97 -26.72 -11.33
N GLY A 519 -14.19 -27.75 -11.69
CA GLY A 519 -13.05 -27.60 -12.60
C GLY A 519 -12.49 -28.94 -13.07
N GLU A 520 -11.60 -28.88 -14.04
CA GLU A 520 -10.92 -30.04 -14.60
C GLU A 520 -9.81 -30.52 -13.66
N ALA A 521 -9.71 -31.83 -13.41
CA ALA A 521 -8.71 -32.43 -12.53
C ALA A 521 -7.30 -32.36 -13.15
N GLY A 522 -6.32 -31.93 -12.38
CA GLY A 522 -4.91 -31.88 -12.78
C GLY A 522 -4.27 -33.27 -12.80
N GLY A 523 -3.34 -33.48 -13.74
CA GLY A 523 -2.49 -34.67 -13.73
C GLY A 523 -1.48 -34.62 -12.58
N LEU A 524 -1.49 -35.62 -11.70
CA LEU A 524 -0.69 -35.66 -10.47
C LEU A 524 0.13 -36.96 -10.37
N PRO A 525 1.27 -37.11 -11.06
CA PRO A 525 2.09 -38.32 -10.97
C PRO A 525 2.45 -38.69 -9.51
N PRO A 526 2.33 -39.95 -9.06
CA PRO A 526 1.93 -41.16 -9.78
C PRO A 526 0.44 -41.55 -9.60
N TRP A 527 -0.42 -40.59 -9.26
CA TRP A 527 -1.84 -40.84 -8.96
C TRP A 527 -2.66 -41.04 -10.25
N GLY A 528 -2.51 -40.15 -11.23
CA GLY A 528 -3.16 -40.26 -12.54
C GLY A 528 -2.91 -39.07 -13.47
N SER A 529 -3.35 -39.20 -14.72
CA SER A 529 -3.25 -38.21 -15.80
C SER A 529 -4.22 -37.03 -15.67
N GLY A 530 -5.33 -37.18 -14.94
CA GLY A 530 -6.34 -36.13 -14.76
C GLY A 530 -7.29 -35.99 -15.96
N GLY A 531 -7.89 -34.80 -16.11
CA GLY A 531 -8.83 -34.47 -17.20
C GLY A 531 -10.31 -34.72 -16.91
N GLY A 532 -10.66 -35.38 -15.79
CA GLY A 532 -12.05 -35.50 -15.33
C GLY A 532 -12.60 -34.19 -14.77
N MET A 533 -13.90 -33.94 -14.95
CA MET A 533 -14.57 -32.77 -14.34
C MET A 533 -14.95 -33.11 -12.88
N GLN A 534 -14.32 -32.44 -11.92
CA GLN A 534 -14.50 -32.70 -10.49
C GLN A 534 -15.20 -31.54 -9.79
N VAL A 535 -15.85 -31.84 -8.67
CA VAL A 535 -16.56 -30.88 -7.82
C VAL A 535 -16.01 -30.95 -6.39
N GLU A 536 -15.60 -29.79 -5.87
CA GLU A 536 -15.26 -29.58 -4.46
C GLU A 536 -16.46 -28.98 -3.74
N VAL A 537 -17.04 -29.72 -2.80
CA VAL A 537 -18.02 -29.20 -1.84
C VAL A 537 -17.27 -28.47 -0.73
N MET A 538 -17.40 -27.14 -0.67
CA MET A 538 -16.62 -26.30 0.25
C MET A 538 -17.07 -26.41 1.71
N GLU A 539 -18.29 -26.91 1.94
CA GLU A 539 -18.95 -27.00 3.24
C GLU A 539 -19.30 -28.46 3.56
N ARG A 540 -19.35 -28.82 4.85
CA ARG A 540 -19.67 -30.19 5.31
C ARG A 540 -21.17 -30.42 5.46
N THR A 541 -21.96 -29.92 4.50
CA THR A 541 -23.43 -30.05 4.41
C THR A 541 -23.89 -31.29 3.62
N SER A 542 -22.97 -31.98 2.95
CA SER A 542 -23.26 -33.13 2.08
C SER A 542 -23.62 -34.39 2.87
N VAL A 543 -24.71 -35.04 2.45
CA VAL A 543 -25.17 -36.32 3.03
C VAL A 543 -24.73 -37.48 2.14
N PHE A 544 -23.92 -38.40 2.69
CA PHE A 544 -23.45 -39.61 2.02
C PHE A 544 -24.40 -40.78 2.29
N THR A 545 -24.82 -41.47 1.22
CA THR A 545 -25.80 -42.57 1.29
C THR A 545 -25.43 -43.71 0.33
N ASN A 546 -26.10 -44.86 0.47
CA ASN A 546 -26.01 -45.99 -0.45
C ASN A 546 -24.57 -46.44 -0.82
N PRO A 547 -23.66 -46.64 0.17
CA PRO A 547 -22.32 -47.15 -0.08
C PRO A 547 -22.39 -48.57 -0.66
N ARG A 548 -21.72 -48.78 -1.78
CA ARG A 548 -21.73 -50.04 -2.53
C ARG A 548 -20.38 -50.26 -3.23
N PRO A 549 -20.04 -51.51 -3.60
CA PRO A 549 -18.97 -51.79 -4.55
C PRO A 549 -19.11 -50.94 -5.83
N LEU A 550 -17.97 -50.51 -6.36
CA LEU A 550 -17.85 -49.69 -7.56
C LEU A 550 -17.91 -50.56 -8.82
#